data_AF-A0A535MX87-F1
#
_entry.id   AF-A0A535MX87-F1
#
_cell.length_a   1.000
_cell.length_b   1.000
_cell.length_c   1.000
_cell.angle_alpha   90.00
_cell.angle_beta   90.00
_cell.angle_gamma   90.00
#
_symmetry.space_group_name_H-M   'P 1'
#
loop_
_entity.id
_entity.type
_entity.pdbx_description
1 polymer ?
#
loop_
_entity_poly.entity_id
_entity_poly.type
_entity_poly.pdbx_seq_one_letter_code
_entity_poly.pdbx_strand_id
1 'polypeptide(L)' 'MGERERIGITPKSWTAELHHGVLHLGKRWYVVSAELDESGHAEGVRLDGPYPDKASAEAQANRKSG' A
#
# COMPACT_ATOMS: atom_id res chain seq x y z
N MET A 1 -5.97 -26.41 -32.22
CA MET A 1 -5.08 -25.24 -32.13
C MET A 1 -5.63 -24.40 -30.99
N GLY A 2 -4.87 -24.26 -29.89
CA GLY A 2 -5.39 -23.89 -28.57
C GLY A 2 -5.71 -22.41 -28.41
N GLU A 3 -6.99 -22.10 -28.50
CA GLU A 3 -7.63 -20.95 -27.86
C GLU A 3 -7.54 -21.14 -26.34
N ARG A 4 -6.39 -20.76 -25.78
CA ARG A 4 -6.23 -20.54 -24.34
C ARG A 4 -7.10 -19.35 -24.00
N GLU A 5 -8.35 -19.63 -23.65
CA GLU A 5 -9.19 -18.77 -22.84
C GLU A 5 -8.29 -18.22 -21.73
N ARG A 6 -7.86 -16.96 -21.89
CA ARG A 6 -7.19 -16.24 -20.81
C ARG A 6 -8.30 -16.01 -19.80
N ILE A 7 -8.50 -16.99 -18.93
CA ILE A 7 -9.24 -16.81 -17.70
C ILE A 7 -8.46 -15.73 -16.96
N GLY A 8 -8.90 -14.49 -17.14
CA GLY A 8 -8.55 -13.41 -16.23
C GLY A 8 -9.15 -13.81 -14.89
N ILE A 9 -8.43 -14.66 -14.15
CA ILE A 9 -8.65 -14.82 -12.72
C ILE A 9 -8.16 -13.51 -12.12
N THR A 10 -8.93 -12.44 -12.31
CA THR A 10 -8.99 -11.37 -11.33
C THR A 10 -9.63 -12.06 -10.12
N PRO A 11 -8.87 -12.44 -9.08
CA PRO A 11 -9.48 -13.06 -7.92
C PRO A 11 -10.50 -12.06 -7.37
N LYS A 12 -11.68 -12.52 -6.97
CA LYS A 12 -12.70 -11.67 -6.34
C LYS A 12 -12.18 -10.88 -5.13
N SER A 13 -11.01 -11.23 -4.59
CA SER A 13 -10.31 -10.57 -3.49
C SER A 13 -9.45 -9.37 -3.89
N TRP A 14 -9.55 -8.83 -5.12
CA TRP A 14 -8.91 -7.54 -5.48
C TRP A 14 -9.71 -6.33 -4.93
N THR A 15 -10.28 -6.49 -3.74
CA THR A 15 -10.84 -5.45 -2.88
C THR A 15 -9.88 -5.09 -1.76
N ALA A 16 -8.59 -5.40 -1.90
CA ALA A 16 -7.59 -4.94 -0.97
C ALA A 16 -7.44 -3.42 -1.15
N GLU A 17 -8.08 -2.66 -0.27
CA GLU A 17 -7.91 -1.21 -0.23
C GLU A 17 -6.43 -0.92 0.01
N LEU A 18 -5.86 0.01 -0.76
CA LEU A 18 -4.49 0.43 -0.56
C LEU A 18 -4.46 1.40 0.63
N HIS A 19 -3.90 0.95 1.74
CA HIS A 19 -3.79 1.73 2.95
C HIS A 19 -2.45 2.45 3.02
N HIS A 20 -2.51 3.74 3.34
CA HIS A 20 -1.33 4.56 3.60
C HIS A 20 -1.29 4.99 5.07
N GLY A 21 -0.13 4.80 5.71
CA GLY A 21 0.12 5.19 7.09
C GLY A 21 1.47 5.85 7.25
N VAL A 22 1.73 6.43 8.42
CA VAL A 22 3.02 7.03 8.75
C VAL A 22 3.70 6.18 9.82
N LEU A 23 4.97 5.85 9.58
CA LEU A 23 5.79 5.04 10.47
C LEU A 23 7.04 5.82 10.89
N HIS A 24 7.34 5.80 12.19
CA HIS A 24 8.56 6.37 12.73
C HIS A 24 9.58 5.25 12.99
N LEU A 25 10.67 5.22 12.20
CA LEU A 25 11.76 4.25 12.35
C LEU A 25 13.03 4.98 12.81
N GLY A 26 13.42 4.74 14.06
CA GLY A 26 14.58 5.38 14.68
C GLY A 26 14.37 6.89 14.86
N LYS A 27 15.02 7.69 14.01
CA LYS A 27 14.95 9.17 14.01
C LYS A 27 14.30 9.74 12.75
N ARG A 28 13.64 8.90 11.95
CA ARG A 28 13.17 9.24 10.61
C ARG A 28 11.73 8.80 10.41
N TRP A 29 11.00 9.61 9.64
CA TRP A 29 9.59 9.37 9.31
C TRP A 29 9.49 8.75 7.93
N TYR A 30 8.57 7.81 7.75
CA TYR A 30 8.30 7.12 6.50
C TYR A 30 6.80 7.04 6.28
N VAL A 31 6.38 6.99 5.02
CA VAL A 31 5.03 6.62 4.65
C VAL A 31 5.04 5.14 4.30
N VAL A 32 4.24 4.34 5.00
CA VAL A 32 3.98 2.94 4.66
C VAL A 32 2.76 2.88 3.76
N SER A 33 2.83 2.11 2.69
CA SER A 33 1.70 1.81 1.81
C SER A 33 1.57 0.31 1.70
N ALA A 34 0.39 -0.25 1.94
CA ALA A 34 0.17 -1.69 1.88
C ALA A 34 -1.25 -1.99 1.42
N GLU A 35 -1.42 -3.09 0.69
CA GLU A 35 -2.72 -3.65 0.37
C GLU A 35 -3.12 -4.56 1.53
N LEU A 36 -4.29 -4.34 2.13
CA LEU A 36 -4.78 -5.23 3.19
C LEU A 36 -5.73 -6.27 2.61
N ASP A 37 -5.43 -7.55 2.82
CA ASP A 37 -6.34 -8.62 2.44
C ASP A 37 -7.57 -8.72 3.38
N GLU A 38 -8.52 -9.59 3.04
CA GLU A 38 -9.76 -9.81 3.81
C GLU A 38 -9.51 -10.37 5.23
N SER A 39 -8.32 -10.90 5.50
CA SER A 39 -7.86 -11.36 6.82
C SER A 39 -7.07 -10.29 7.59
N GLY A 40 -6.88 -9.10 7.00
CA GLY A 40 -6.08 -8.00 7.56
C GLY A 40 -4.57 -8.21 7.41
N HIS A 41 -4.11 -9.11 6.55
CA HIS A 41 -2.69 -9.25 6.23
C HIS A 41 -2.25 -8.13 5.29
N ALA A 42 -1.08 -7.55 5.57
CA ALA A 42 -0.49 -6.52 4.72
C ALA A 42 0.36 -7.16 3.62
N GLU A 43 -0.09 -7.03 2.37
CA GLU A 43 0.65 -7.42 1.19
C GLU A 43 1.20 -6.18 0.45
N GLY A 44 2.23 -6.39 -0.37
CA GLY A 44 2.77 -5.32 -1.22
C GLY A 44 3.35 -4.13 -0.46
N VAL A 45 3.86 -4.33 0.76
CA VAL A 45 4.33 -3.25 1.65
C VAL A 45 5.44 -2.42 1.02
N ARG A 46 5.22 -1.11 0.88
CA ARG A 46 6.19 -0.13 0.39
C ARG A 46 6.46 0.92 1.45
N LEU A 47 7.73 1.27 1.62
CA LEU A 47 8.17 2.39 2.46
C LEU A 47 8.67 3.51 1.56
N ASP A 48 8.08 4.69 1.74
CA ASP A 48 8.45 5.92 1.05
C ASP A 48 9.05 6.90 2.06
N GLY A 49 10.10 7.62 1.65
CA GLY A 49 10.88 8.51 2.51
C GLY A 49 12.38 8.20 2.48
N PRO A 50 13.16 8.66 3.47
CA PRO A 50 12.72 9.29 4.72
C PRO A 50 12.21 10.74 4.57
N TYR A 51 11.23 11.10 5.40
CA TYR A 51 10.72 12.45 5.59
C TYR A 51 11.40 13.13 6.78
N PRO A 52 11.62 14.46 6.72
CA PRO A 52 12.29 15.21 7.77
C PRO A 52 11.47 15.31 9.07
N ASP A 53 10.14 15.28 8.97
CA ASP A 53 9.22 15.42 10.10
C ASP A 53 7.90 14.65 9.85
N LYS A 54 7.13 14.47 10.92
CA LYS A 54 5.84 13.75 10.90
C LYS A 54 4.83 14.41 9.97
N ALA A 55 4.74 15.74 9.98
CA ALA A 55 3.73 16.47 9.20
C ALA A 55 3.99 16.32 7.69
N SER A 56 5.27 16.34 7.27
CA SER A 56 5.68 16.07 5.89
C SER A 56 5.29 14.65 5.44
N ALA A 57 5.48 13.64 6.31
CA ALA A 57 5.07 12.27 6.03
C ALA A 57 3.53 12.13 5.98
N GLU A 58 2.80 12.77 6.91
CA GLU A 58 1.33 12.75 6.94
C GLU A 58 0.71 13.42 5.71
N ALA A 59 1.26 14.56 5.28
CA ALA A 59 0.84 15.23 4.05
C ALA A 59 1.04 14.35 2.83
N GLN A 60 2.14 13.60 2.77
CA GLN A 60 2.38 12.67 1.67
C GLN A 60 1.45 11.46 1.73
N ALA A 61 1.20 10.88 2.91
CA ALA A 61 0.26 9.77 3.08
C ALA A 61 -1.14 10.19 2.61
N ASN A 62 -1.60 11.37 3.04
CA ASN A 62 -2.90 11.93 2.63
C ASN A 62 -2.99 12.14 1.10
N ARG A 63 -1.92 12.65 0.47
CA ARG A 63 -1.87 12.76 -1.00
C ARG A 63 -1.99 11.41 -1.71
N LYS A 64 -1.45 10.32 -1.14
CA LYS A 64 -1.48 8.99 -1.76
C LYS A 64 -2.83 8.28 -1.54
N SER A 65 -3.57 8.66 -0.50
CA SER A 65 -4.90 8.11 -0.18
C SER A 65 -6.08 8.75 -0.93
N GLY A 66 -5.85 9.82 -1.70
CA GLY A 66 -6.89 10.55 -2.45
C GLY A 66 -6.65 10.51 -3.95
#